data_AF-A0A0R0CLG7-F1
#
_entry.id   AF-A0A0R0CLG7-F1
#
_cell.length_a   1.000
_cell.length_b   1.000
_cell.length_c   1.000
_cell.angle_alpha   90.00
_cell.angle_beta   90.00
_cell.angle_gamma   90.00
#
_symmetry.space_group_name_H-M   'P 1'
#
loop_
_entity.id
_entity.type
_entity.pdbx_description
1 polymer ?
#
loop_
_entity_poly.entity_id
_entity_poly.type
_entity_poly.pdbx_seq_one_letter_code
_entity_poly.pdbx_strand_id
1 'polypeptide(L)'
;MFRDWPAPRDAEEALADEPWFHVGPRDVFPERFAPFMGLPAAELAAVREHFGHLFQPAWWRALQERFAAGEHPDTPPYARENRLA
;
A
#
# COMPACT_ATOMS: atom_id res chain seq x y z
N MET A 1 -10.99 -3.28 -4.46
CA MET A 1 -10.33 -4.23 -3.53
C MET A 1 -8.83 -3.95 -3.55
N PHE A 2 -8.09 -4.22 -2.48
CA PHE A 2 -6.62 -4.20 -2.55
C PHE A 2 -6.12 -5.45 -3.25
N ARG A 3 -5.40 -5.29 -4.36
CA ARG A 3 -4.95 -6.37 -5.23
C ARG A 3 -3.45 -6.28 -5.46
N ASP A 4 -2.83 -7.44 -5.63
CA ASP A 4 -1.44 -7.54 -6.04
C ASP A 4 -1.27 -7.08 -7.49
N TRP A 5 -0.18 -6.38 -7.78
CA TRP A 5 0.17 -6.02 -9.15
C TRP A 5 0.52 -7.29 -9.94
N PRO A 6 -0.20 -7.60 -11.03
CA PRO A 6 0.02 -8.85 -11.73
C PRO A 6 1.35 -8.81 -12.51
N ALA A 7 2.08 -9.93 -12.46
CA ALA A 7 3.32 -10.10 -13.22
C ALA A 7 2.99 -10.47 -14.68
N PRO A 8 3.62 -9.83 -15.67
CA PRO A 8 3.42 -10.16 -17.08
C PRO A 8 3.90 -11.59 -17.36
N ARG A 9 3.19 -12.31 -18.23
CA ARG A 9 3.47 -13.70 -18.56
C ARG A 9 4.47 -13.85 -19.70
N ASP A 10 4.55 -12.83 -20.57
CA ASP A 10 5.45 -12.78 -21.72
C ASP A 10 5.93 -11.34 -21.99
N ALA A 11 6.79 -11.20 -23.01
CA ALA A 11 7.37 -9.91 -23.39
C ALA A 11 6.34 -8.96 -24.03
N GLU A 12 5.28 -9.49 -24.65
CA GLU A 12 4.22 -8.67 -25.25
C GLU A 12 3.41 -7.98 -24.15
N GLU A 13 3.02 -8.73 -23.12
CA GLU A 13 2.33 -8.19 -21.93
C GLU A 13 3.20 -7.22 -21.12
N ALA A 14 4.52 -7.43 -21.08
CA ALA A 14 5.44 -6.54 -20.37
C ALA A 14 5.62 -5.17 -21.05
N LEU A 15 5.44 -5.13 -22.38
CA LEU A 15 5.61 -3.93 -23.21
C LEU A 15 4.27 -3.32 -23.66
N ALA A 16 3.14 -3.92 -23.26
CA ALA A 16 1.81 -3.45 -23.60
C ALA A 16 1.56 -2.05 -23.01
N ASP A 17 1.05 -1.15 -23.85
CA ASP A 17 0.76 0.25 -23.48
C ASP A 17 -0.55 0.36 -22.66
N GLU A 18 -1.43 -0.65 -22.76
CA GLU A 18 -2.63 -0.79 -21.96
C GLU A 18 -2.51 -1.99 -20.98
N PRO A 19 -3.17 -1.93 -19.80
CA PRO A 19 -3.21 -3.06 -18.89
C PRO A 19 -3.84 -4.30 -19.56
N TRP A 20 -3.08 -5.39 -19.66
CA TRP A 20 -3.54 -6.69 -20.17
C TRP A 20 -4.50 -7.42 -19.19
N PHE A 21 -4.74 -6.83 -18.01
CA PHE A 21 -5.60 -7.37 -16.97
C PHE A 21 -6.73 -6.40 -16.64
N HIS A 22 -7.87 -6.95 -16.20
CA HIS A 22 -9.02 -6.15 -15.81
C HIS A 22 -8.79 -5.39 -14.50
N VAL A 23 -9.00 -4.07 -14.54
CA VAL A 23 -8.97 -3.17 -13.39
C VAL A 23 -10.39 -2.70 -13.07
N GLY A 24 -10.89 -3.08 -11.90
CA GLY A 24 -12.20 -2.59 -11.42
C GLY A 24 -12.13 -1.13 -10.93
N PRO A 25 -13.27 -0.41 -10.89
CA PRO A 25 -13.32 1.01 -10.50
C PRO A 25 -12.92 1.28 -9.03
N ARG A 26 -12.80 0.24 -8.20
CA ARG A 26 -12.39 0.34 -6.79
C ARG A 26 -11.12 -0.46 -6.51
N ASP A 27 -10.42 -0.92 -7.54
CA ASP A 27 -9.18 -1.67 -7.35
C ASP A 27 -8.03 -0.72 -7.01
N VAL A 28 -7.24 -1.14 -6.03
CA VAL A 28 -6.12 -0.36 -5.50
C VAL A 28 -4.88 -1.24 -5.51
N PHE A 29 -3.78 -0.71 -6.05
CA PHE A 29 -2.48 -1.36 -6.19
C PHE A 29 -1.41 -0.58 -5.40
N PRO A 30 -1.23 -0.87 -4.10
CA PRO A 30 -0.33 -0.12 -3.24
C PRO A 30 1.13 -0.08 -3.70
N GLU A 31 1.59 -1.08 -4.45
CA GLU A 31 2.91 -1.16 -5.08
C GLU A 31 3.20 0.06 -5.97
N ARG A 32 2.14 0.67 -6.52
CA ARG A 32 2.19 1.81 -7.41
C ARG A 32 2.02 3.15 -6.71
N PHE A 33 1.97 3.22 -5.37
CA PHE A 33 1.76 4.49 -4.67
C PHE A 33 2.94 5.45 -4.80
N ALA A 34 4.18 4.94 -4.90
CA ALA A 34 5.39 5.77 -4.83
C ALA A 34 5.41 6.98 -5.77
N PRO A 35 5.06 6.87 -7.07
CA PRO A 35 5.03 8.01 -7.99
C PRO A 35 3.97 9.06 -7.64
N PHE A 36 2.91 8.69 -6.91
CA PHE A 36 1.81 9.59 -6.54
C PHE A 36 2.02 10.28 -5.19
N MET A 37 3.04 9.88 -4.42
CA MET A 37 3.34 10.50 -3.11
C MET A 37 3.95 11.90 -3.24
N GLY A 38 4.46 12.29 -4.41
CA GLY A 38 5.05 13.61 -4.63
C GLY A 38 6.30 13.90 -3.78
N LEU A 39 6.95 12.86 -3.27
CA LEU A 39 8.13 12.97 -2.42
C LEU A 39 9.41 13.03 -3.27
N PRO A 40 10.44 13.81 -2.87
CA PRO A 40 11.75 13.68 -3.47
C PRO A 40 12.38 12.31 -3.14
N ALA A 41 13.44 11.96 -3.87
CA ALA A 41 13.97 10.59 -3.88
C ALA A 41 14.46 10.11 -2.51
N ALA A 42 15.06 11.01 -1.71
CA ALA A 42 15.59 10.67 -0.39
C ALA A 42 14.47 10.36 0.61
N GLU A 43 13.40 11.15 0.58
CA GLU A 43 12.22 11.00 1.42
C GLU A 43 11.44 9.75 1.01
N LEU A 44 11.31 9.48 -0.28
CA LEU A 44 10.70 8.25 -0.77
C LEU A 44 11.50 7.01 -0.32
N ALA A 45 12.83 7.10 -0.31
CA ALA A 45 13.68 6.02 0.20
C ALA A 45 13.44 5.78 1.69
N ALA A 46 13.40 6.84 2.50
CA ALA A 46 13.08 6.75 3.92
C ALA A 46 11.68 6.16 4.17
N VAL A 47 10.68 6.53 3.36
CA VAL A 47 9.33 5.93 3.43
C VAL A 47 9.35 4.44 3.11
N ARG A 48 10.11 4.02 2.09
CA ARG A 48 10.24 2.60 1.76
C ARG A 48 10.94 1.80 2.87
N GLU A 49 11.94 2.40 3.52
CA GLU A 49 12.67 1.79 4.62
C GLU A 49 11.81 1.61 5.87
N HIS A 50 11.13 2.67 6.32
CA HIS A 50 10.38 2.65 7.58
C HIS A 50 8.93 2.19 7.43
N PHE A 51 8.31 2.43 6.28
CA PHE A 51 6.89 2.19 6.02
C PHE A 51 6.66 1.31 4.79
N GLY A 52 7.57 0.36 4.52
CA GLY A 52 7.49 -0.55 3.37
C GLY A 52 6.18 -1.33 3.26
N HIS A 53 5.50 -1.60 4.37
CA HIS A 53 4.18 -2.26 4.41
C HIS A 53 3.10 -1.46 3.67
N LEU A 54 3.23 -0.14 3.52
CA LEU A 54 2.29 0.68 2.75
C LEU A 54 2.21 0.27 1.29
N PHE A 55 3.27 -0.34 0.74
CA PHE A 55 3.34 -0.83 -0.63
C PHE A 55 2.90 -2.31 -0.76
N GLN A 56 2.38 -2.93 0.30
CA GLN A 56 1.99 -4.34 0.31
C GLN A 56 0.46 -4.49 0.36
N PRO A 57 -0.19 -5.02 -0.68
CA PRO A 57 -1.64 -5.25 -0.71
C PRO A 57 -2.15 -6.11 0.44
N ALA A 58 -1.36 -7.10 0.87
CA ALA A 58 -1.71 -8.00 1.97
C ALA A 58 -1.89 -7.24 3.31
N TRP A 59 -1.06 -6.23 3.58
CA TRP A 59 -1.18 -5.43 4.80
C TRP A 59 -2.52 -4.68 4.86
N TRP A 60 -2.94 -4.10 3.73
CA TRP A 60 -4.22 -3.40 3.63
C TRP A 60 -5.42 -4.34 3.75
N ARG A 61 -5.35 -5.53 3.15
CA ARG A 61 -6.39 -6.57 3.32
C ARG A 61 -6.54 -6.97 4.78
N ALA A 62 -5.43 -7.25 5.46
CA ALA A 62 -5.43 -7.59 6.88
C ALA A 62 -5.99 -6.43 7.74
N LEU A 63 -5.67 -5.18 7.41
CA LEU A 63 -6.24 -4.02 8.10
C LEU A 63 -7.77 -3.93 7.92
N GLN A 64 -8.28 -4.15 6.71
CA GLN A 64 -9.72 -4.18 6.44
C GLN A 64 -10.41 -5.32 7.20
N GLU A 65 -9.80 -6.51 7.27
CA GLU A 65 -10.32 -7.66 8.02
C GLU A 65 -10.42 -7.35 9.52
N ARG A 66 -9.38 -6.73 10.10
CA ARG A 66 -9.39 -6.31 11.51
C ARG A 66 -10.48 -5.30 11.81
N PHE A 67 -10.66 -4.30 10.96
CA PHE A 67 -11.77 -3.35 11.10
C PHE A 67 -13.13 -4.03 10.96
N ALA A 68 -13.28 -4.98 10.03
CA ALA A 68 -14.52 -5.75 9.88
C ALA A 68 -14.81 -6.65 11.11
N ALA A 69 -13.77 -7.10 11.81
CA ALA A 69 -13.86 -7.85 13.07
C ALA A 69 -14.14 -6.95 14.29
N GLY A 70 -14.24 -5.62 14.11
CA GLY A 70 -14.45 -4.67 15.21
C GLY A 70 -13.19 -4.31 15.99
N GLU A 71 -12.00 -4.71 15.52
CA GLU A 71 -10.74 -4.27 16.09
C GLU A 71 -10.44 -2.84 15.64
N HIS A 72 -10.79 -1.88 16.50
CA HIS A 72 -10.40 -0.48 16.32
C HIS A 72 -9.15 -0.21 17.15
N PRO A 73 -7.96 -0.05 16.54
CA PRO A 73 -6.75 0.26 17.27
C PRO A 73 -6.91 1.62 17.93
N ASP A 74 -6.68 1.65 19.25
CA ASP A 74 -6.60 2.90 19.97
C ASP A 74 -5.46 3.75 19.40
N THR A 75 -5.78 5.00 19.05
CA THR A 75 -4.82 5.94 18.48
C THR A 75 -4.52 7.00 19.54
N PRO A 76 -3.53 6.73 20.41
CA PRO A 76 -3.20 7.65 21.49
C PRO A 76 -2.73 8.99 20.92
N PRO A 77 -3.15 10.12 21.50
CA PRO A 77 -2.87 11.45 20.96
C PRO A 77 -1.42 11.89 21.10
N TYR A 78 -0.60 11.11 21.82
CA TYR A 78 0.79 11.42 22.11
C TYR A 78 1.74 10.30 21.71
N ALA A 79 2.93 10.71 21.27
CA ALA A 79 4.08 9.83 21.12
C ALA A 79 4.32 9.03 22.40
N ARG A 80 4.85 7.82 22.26
CA ARG A 80 4.98 6.87 23.38
C ARG A 80 5.78 7.45 24.54
N GLU A 81 6.79 8.27 24.25
CA GLU A 81 7.62 8.98 25.24
C GLU A 81 6.88 10.03 26.08
N ASN A 82 5.75 10.55 25.57
CA ASN A 82 4.97 11.61 26.22
C ASN A 82 3.73 11.04 26.96
N ARG A 83 3.60 9.71 27.06
CA ARG A 83 2.49 9.07 27.79
C ARG A 83 2.86 8.95 29.27
N LEU A 84 1.95 9.37 30.15
CA LEU A 84 2.05 9.12 31.58
C LEU A 84 1.87 7.61 31.82
N ALA A 85 2.74 7.04 32.66
CA ALA A 85 2.77 5.61 32.99
C ALA A 85 1.54 5.15 33.77
#